data_AF-A0A6B3D061-F1
#
_entry.id   AF-A0A6B3D061-F1
#
_cell.length_a   1.000
_cell.length_b   1.000
_cell.length_c   1.000
_cell.angle_alpha   90.00
_cell.angle_beta   90.00
_cell.angle_gamma   90.00
#
_symmetry.space_group_name_H-M   'P 1'
#
loop_
_entity.id
_entity.type
_entity.pdbx_description
1 polymer ?
#
loop_
_entity_poly.entity_id
_entity_poly.type
_entity_poly.pdbx_seq_one_letter_code
_entity_poly.pdbx_strand_id
1 'polypeptide(L)' 'VARAVDVFGGLDVLVNNAYSCAPDAPLFEDEPDETWARDLDVTLTGAYRCCRAALPHLAASGRGAIVSIGSVNGVQ' A
#
# COMPACT_ATOMS: atom_id res chain seq x y z
N VAL A 1 -0.37 7.55 9.91
CA VAL A 1 -0.24 6.89 11.23
C VAL A 1 -0.40 7.87 12.38
N ALA A 2 0.50 8.85 12.55
CA ALA A 2 0.46 9.80 13.68
C ALA A 2 -0.93 10.42 13.91
N ARG A 3 -1.57 10.95 12.86
CA ARG A 3 -2.92 11.53 12.96
C ARG A 3 -3.99 10.51 13.41
N ALA A 4 -3.92 9.27 12.95
CA ALA A 4 -4.88 8.24 13.36
C ALA A 4 -4.68 7.87 14.84
N VAL A 5 -3.43 7.71 15.28
CA VAL A 5 -3.10 7.42 16.68
C VAL A 5 -3.54 8.57 17.59
N ASP A 6 -3.32 9.81 17.17
CA ASP A 6 -3.76 11.02 17.90
C ASP A 6 -5.29 11.09 18.06
N VAL A 7 -6.05 10.82 16.99
CA VAL A 7 -7.52 10.89 17.03
C VAL A 7 -8.14 9.72 17.78
N PHE A 8 -7.59 8.51 17.62
CA PHE A 8 -8.23 7.27 18.06
C PHE A 8 -7.54 6.59 19.25
N GLY A 9 -6.43 7.14 19.74
CA GLY A 9 -5.67 6.61 20.87
C GLY A 9 -4.81 5.37 20.55
N GLY A 10 -4.79 4.92 19.30
CA GLY A 10 -4.06 3.71 18.90
C GLY A 10 -4.28 3.35 17.43
N LEU A 11 -3.75 2.20 17.03
CA LEU A 11 -3.95 1.62 15.70
C LEU A 11 -4.05 0.09 15.81
N ASP A 12 -5.22 -0.45 15.45
CA ASP A 12 -5.48 -1.90 15.48
C ASP A 12 -5.40 -2.54 14.09
N VAL A 13 -5.75 -1.81 13.03
CA VAL A 13 -5.80 -2.36 11.67
C VAL A 13 -5.20 -1.36 10.69
N LEU A 14 -4.32 -1.85 9.82
CA LEU A 14 -3.89 -1.16 8.61
C LEU A 14 -4.56 -1.83 7.39
N VAL A 15 -5.18 -1.02 6.54
CA VAL A 15 -5.70 -1.47 5.24
C VAL A 15 -4.90 -0.79 4.13
N ASN A 16 -4.09 -1.55 3.41
CA ASN A 16 -3.39 -1.09 2.20
C ASN A 16 -4.35 -1.18 1.01
N ASN A 17 -5.07 -0.09 0.75
CA ASN A 17 -6.06 -0.01 -0.33
C ASN A 17 -5.65 0.94 -1.47
N ALA A 18 -4.69 1.84 -1.24
CA ALA A 18 -4.24 2.75 -2.28
C ALA A 18 -3.55 1.98 -3.40
N TYR A 19 -3.96 2.24 -4.64
CA TYR A 19 -3.33 1.69 -5.85
C TYR A 19 -3.19 2.79 -6.90
N SER A 20 -2.23 2.60 -7.80
CA SER A 20 -2.09 3.34 -9.04
C SER A 20 -1.96 2.33 -10.18
N CYS A 21 -2.63 2.64 -11.28
CA CYS A 21 -2.59 1.88 -12.52
C CYS A 21 -2.80 2.90 -13.64
N ALA A 22 -1.72 3.28 -14.31
CA ALA A 22 -1.81 4.09 -15.51
C ALA A 22 -2.43 3.26 -16.66
N PRO A 23 -3.08 3.91 -17.63
CA PRO A 23 -3.49 3.21 -18.85
C PRO A 23 -2.27 2.63 -19.57
N ASP A 24 -2.36 1.36 -19.96
CA ASP A 24 -1.30 0.71 -20.73
C ASP A 24 -1.01 1.47 -22.04
N ALA A 25 0.27 1.56 -22.41
CA ALA A 25 0.65 1.94 -23.76
C ALA A 25 0.10 0.92 -24.79
N PRO A 26 -0.16 1.34 -26.05
CA PRO A 26 -0.66 0.43 -27.08
C PRO A 26 0.27 -0.76 -27.35
N LEU A 27 1.58 -0.55 -27.21
CA LEU A 27 2.62 -1.57 -27.28
C LEU A 27 3.43 -1.54 -25.99
N PHE A 28 3.92 -2.70 -25.57
CA PHE A 28 4.64 -2.84 -24.31
C PHE A 28 5.97 -2.07 -24.30
N GLU A 29 6.69 -2.06 -25.42
CA GLU A 29 7.96 -1.36 -25.59
C GLU A 29 7.83 0.17 -25.59
N ASP A 30 6.61 0.70 -25.70
CA ASP A 30 6.32 2.13 -25.66
C ASP A 30 6.03 2.62 -24.23
N GLU A 31 5.94 1.71 -23.25
CA GLU A 31 5.64 2.05 -21.85
C GLU A 31 6.83 2.78 -21.20
N PRO A 32 6.65 4.03 -20.71
CA PRO A 32 7.72 4.76 -20.05
C PRO A 32 8.07 4.14 -18.70
N ASP A 33 9.38 4.05 -18.40
CA ASP A 33 9.89 3.58 -17.11
C ASP A 33 9.32 4.39 -15.94
N GLU A 34 9.06 5.69 -16.14
CA GLU A 34 8.49 6.56 -15.12
C GLU A 34 7.05 6.18 -14.75
N THR A 35 6.26 5.70 -15.72
CA THR A 35 4.89 5.25 -15.49
C THR A 35 4.91 3.99 -14.63
N TRP A 36 5.71 3.00 -15.02
CA TRP A 36 5.93 1.78 -14.24
C TRP A 36 6.43 2.07 -12.82
N ALA A 37 7.45 2.93 -12.69
CA ALA A 37 8.01 3.30 -11.40
C ALA A 37 6.99 3.97 -10.50
N ARG A 38 6.13 4.84 -11.05
CA ARG A 38 5.05 5.50 -10.30
C ARG A 38 4.02 4.50 -9.79
N ASP A 39 3.60 3.57 -10.62
CA ASP A 39 2.60 2.56 -10.23
C ASP A 39 3.13 1.64 -9.13
N LEU A 40 4.39 1.20 -9.24
CA LEU A 40 5.05 0.44 -8.19
C LEU A 40 5.28 1.26 -6.91
N ASP A 41 5.61 2.55 -7.02
CA ASP A 41 5.85 3.40 -5.85
C ASP A 41 4.58 3.54 -5.00
N VAL A 42 3.41 3.65 -5.63
CA VAL A 42 2.12 3.72 -4.92
C VAL A 42 1.66 2.34 -4.45
N THR A 43 1.54 1.37 -5.37
CA THR A 43 0.83 0.11 -5.12
C THR A 43 1.64 -0.86 -4.28
N LEU A 44 2.96 -0.92 -4.48
CA LEU A 44 3.83 -1.89 -3.79
C LEU A 44 4.68 -1.24 -2.71
N THR A 45 5.50 -0.27 -3.10
CA THR A 45 6.46 0.38 -2.19
C THR A 45 5.74 1.23 -1.15
N GLY A 46 4.65 1.90 -1.54
CA GLY A 46 3.77 2.66 -0.65
C GLY A 46 3.17 1.78 0.44
N ALA A 47 2.61 0.62 0.07
CA ALA A 47 2.09 -0.36 1.03
C ALA A 47 3.18 -0.82 2.01
N TYR A 48 4.39 -1.15 1.53
CA TYR A 48 5.53 -1.48 2.39
C TYR A 48 5.87 -0.35 3.38
N ARG A 49 5.95 0.90 2.91
CA ARG A 49 6.23 2.08 3.75
C ARG A 49 5.14 2.28 4.81
N CYS A 50 3.87 2.09 4.44
CA CYS A 50 2.73 2.12 5.36
C CYS A 50 2.84 1.05 6.43
N CYS A 51 3.13 -0.21 6.06
CA CYS A 51 3.37 -1.29 7.01
C CYS A 51 4.49 -0.94 7.99
N ARG A 52 5.64 -0.51 7.47
CA ARG A 52 6.79 -0.11 8.31
C ARG A 52 6.44 0.97 9.32
N ALA A 53 5.66 1.97 8.92
CA ALA A 53 5.23 3.04 9.82
C ALA A 53 4.16 2.59 10.83
N ALA A 54 3.28 1.66 10.47
CA ALA A 54 2.19 1.20 11.31
C ALA A 54 2.59 0.11 12.32
N LEU A 55 3.59 -0.72 11.98
CA LEU A 55 3.99 -1.91 12.73
C LEU A 55 4.20 -1.69 14.24
N PRO A 56 4.89 -0.63 14.71
CA PRO A 56 5.07 -0.41 16.14
C PRO A 56 3.74 -0.22 16.89
N HIS A 57 2.77 0.45 16.26
CA HIS A 57 1.47 0.72 16.87
C HIS A 57 0.55 -0.52 16.82
N LEU A 58 0.58 -1.25 15.71
CA LEU A 58 -0.15 -2.52 15.57
C LEU A 58 0.34 -3.56 16.58
N ALA A 59 1.65 -3.64 16.81
CA ALA A 59 2.22 -4.53 17.82
C ALA A 59 1.81 -4.11 19.24
N ALA A 60 1.85 -2.81 19.55
CA ALA A 60 1.44 -2.29 20.85
C ALA A 60 -0.06 -2.49 21.15
N SER A 61 -0.89 -2.57 20.11
CA SER A 61 -2.33 -2.86 20.22
C SER A 61 -2.63 -4.26 20.80
N GLY A 62 -1.73 -5.24 20.60
CA GLY A 62 -1.94 -6.63 21.01
C GLY A 62 -2.95 -7.41 20.16
N ARG A 63 -3.63 -6.74 19.23
CA ARG A 63 -4.61 -7.31 18.28
C ARG A 63 -4.41 -6.79 16.84
N GLY A 64 -3.20 -6.36 16.53
CA GLY A 64 -2.83 -5.74 15.27
C GLY A 64 -3.08 -6.64 14.05
N ALA A 65 -3.67 -6.08 12.99
CA ALA A 65 -3.86 -6.75 11.71
C ALA A 65 -3.46 -5.86 10.52
N ILE A 66 -3.00 -6.48 9.43
CA ILE A 66 -2.75 -5.82 8.15
C ILE A 66 -3.58 -6.52 7.08
N VAL A 67 -4.37 -5.75 6.33
CA VAL A 67 -5.14 -6.21 5.17
C VAL A 67 -4.58 -5.52 3.93
N SER A 68 -4.13 -6.30 2.96
CA SER A 68 -3.68 -5.77 1.67
C SER A 68 -4.70 -6.14 0.59
N ILE A 69 -5.19 -5.14 -0.13
CA ILE A 69 -6.13 -5.34 -1.23
C ILE A 69 -5.34 -5.73 -2.48
N GLY A 70 -5.43 -7.00 -2.87
CA GLY A 70 -4.85 -7.52 -4.10
C GLY A 70 -5.84 -7.49 -5.27
N SER A 71 -5.41 -8.03 -6.41
CA SER A 71 -6.23 -8.23 -7.60
C SER A 71 -6.12 -9.68 -8.06
N VAL A 72 -7.18 -10.22 -8.66
CA VAL A 72 -7.16 -11.55 -9.30
C VAL A 72 -6.10 -11.65 -10.39
N ASN A 73 -5.74 -10.52 -11.02
CA ASN A 73 -4.66 -10.46 -12.01
C ASN A 73 -3.27 -10.78 -11.40
N GLY A 74 -3.11 -10.65 -10.08
CA GLY A 74 -1.87 -10.98 -9.38
C GLY A 74 -1.79 -12.43 -8.89
N VAL A 75 -2.78 -13.27 -9.20
CA VAL A 75 -2.86 -14.69 -8.77
C VAL A 75 -2.46 -15.66 -9.89
N GLN A 76 -2.18 -15.14 -11.09
CA GLN A 76 -1.92 -15.94 -12.29
C GLN A 76 -0.57 -16.67 -12.26
#